data_AF-A0A7C5DB71-F1
#
_entry.id   AF-A0A7C5DB71-F1
#
_cell.length_a   1.000
_cell.length_b   1.000
_cell.length_c   1.000
_cell.angle_alpha   90.00
_cell.angle_beta   90.00
_cell.angle_gamma   90.00
#
_symmetry.space_group_name_H-M   'P 1'
#
loop_
_entity.id
_entity.type
_entity.pdbx_description
1 polymer ?
#
loop_
_entity_poly.entity_id
_entity_poly.type
_entity_poly.pdbx_seq_one_letter_code
_entity_poly.pdbx_strand_id
1 'polypeptide(L)' 'MNVSIIGRKVKITPEIRSYIEKKMKKIDHFIDHIYDFKLIITRERHIY' A
#
# COMPACT_ATOMS: atom_id res chain seq x y z
N MET A 1 -11.33 -6.75 -3.96
CA MET A 1 -9.91 -6.36 -3.77
C MET A 1 -9.51 -6.55 -2.31
N ASN A 2 -8.76 -7.61 -2.00
CA ASN A 2 -8.22 -7.83 -0.66
C ASN A 2 -6.86 -7.11 -0.55
N VAL A 3 -6.70 -6.22 0.43
CA VAL A 3 -5.53 -5.33 0.51
C VAL A 3 -4.70 -5.65 1.75
N SER A 4 -3.55 -6.27 1.54
CA SER A 4 -2.58 -6.58 2.60
C SER A 4 -1.45 -5.55 2.60
N ILE A 5 -1.41 -4.70 3.63
CA ILE A 5 -0.35 -3.69 3.82
C ILE A 5 0.59 -4.16 4.92
N ILE A 6 1.86 -4.36 4.59
CA ILE A 6 2.90 -4.84 5.50
C ILE A 6 3.98 -3.77 5.63
N GLY A 7 4.24 -3.33 6.86
CA GLY A 7 5.37 -2.44 7.17
C GLY A 7 6.57 -3.22 7.65
N ARG A 8 7.71 -3.13 6.94
CA ARG A 8 9.01 -3.65 7.39
C ARG A 8 9.88 -2.49 7.87
N LYS A 9 10.28 -2.53 9.15
CA LYS A 9 11.07 -1.45 9.80
C LYS A 9 10.39 -0.07 9.74
N VAL A 10 9.07 -0.03 9.51
CA VAL A 10 8.26 1.19 9.46
C VAL A 10 6.90 0.93 10.08
N LYS A 11 6.39 1.88 10.86
CA LYS A 11 5.04 1.84 11.40
C LYS A 11 4.07 2.31 10.33
N ILE A 12 3.10 1.46 9.97
CA ILE A 12 2.01 1.87 9.09
C ILE A 12 1.02 2.67 9.94
N THR A 13 1.05 3.99 9.78
CA THR A 13 0.09 4.90 10.42
C THR A 13 -1.25 4.86 9.67
N PRO A 14 -2.37 5.25 10.32
CA PRO A 14 -3.68 5.33 9.66
C PRO A 14 -3.67 6.29 8.45
N GLU A 15 -2.84 7.33 8.50
CA GLU A 15 -2.68 8.28 7.39
C GLU A 15 -2.08 7.63 6.13
N ILE A 16 -1.03 6.81 6.30
CA ILE A 16 -0.41 6.05 5.22
C ILE A 16 -1.43 5.08 4.61
N ARG A 17 -2.21 4.42 5.46
CA ARG A 17 -3.27 3.51 5.03
C ARG A 17 -4.34 4.23 4.20
N SER A 18 -4.85 5.37 4.68
CA SER A 18 -5.84 6.18 3.95
C SER A 18 -5.31 6.67 2.60
N TYR A 19 -4.03 7.05 2.54
CA TYR A 19 -3.38 7.46 1.30
C TYR A 19 -3.30 6.32 0.28
N ILE A 20 -2.91 5.12 0.73
CA ILE A 20 -2.85 3.91 -0.11
C ILE A 20 -4.24 3.55 -0.62
N GLU A 21 -5.26 3.54 0.25
CA GLU A 21 -6.64 3.22 -0.13
C GLU A 21 -7.19 4.19 -1.20
N LYS A 22 -6.89 5.50 -1.07
CA LYS A 22 -7.26 6.49 -2.11
C LYS A 22 -6.59 6.20 -3.45
N LYS A 23 -5.32 5.80 -3.45
CA LYS A 23 -4.62 5.40 -4.69
C LYS A 23 -5.18 4.12 -5.27
N MET A 24 -5.51 3.16 -4.41
CA MET A 24 -6.05 1.87 -4.85
C MET A 24 -7.44 2.01 -5.46
N LYS A 25 -8.30 2.88 -4.92
CA LYS A 25 -9.58 3.22 -5.58
C LYS A 25 -9.41 3.76 -7.00
N LYS A 26 -8.34 4.52 -7.26
CA LYS A 26 -8.04 4.96 -8.63
C LYS A 26 -7.65 3.77 -9.51
N ILE A 27 -6.80 2.88 -9.01
CA ILE A 27 -6.32 1.71 -9.77
C ILE A 27 -7.46 0.73 -10.06
N ASP A 28 -8.32 0.47 -9.07
CA ASP A 28 -9.52 -0.36 -9.19
C ASP A 28 -10.44 0.14 -10.32
N HIS A 29 -10.63 1.46 -10.45
CA HIS A 29 -11.41 2.04 -11.54
C HIS A 29 -10.83 1.78 -12.94
N PHE A 30 -9.51 1.60 -13.06
CA PHE A 30 -8.85 1.34 -14.34
C PHE A 30 -8.60 -0.16 -14.60
N ILE A 31 -8.68 -1.00 -13.58
CA ILE A 31 -8.33 -2.42 -13.64
C ILE A 31 -9.43 -3.23 -12.97
N ASP A 32 -10.37 -3.69 -13.79
CA ASP A 32 -11.63 -4.34 -13.40
C ASP A 32 -11.44 -5.69 -12.65
N HIS A 33 -10.25 -6.30 -12.72
CA HIS A 33 -9.99 -7.65 -12.21
C HIS A 33 -8.83 -7.73 -11.19
N ILE A 34 -8.78 -6.84 -10.20
CA ILE A 34 -7.82 -7.01 -9.08
C ILE A 34 -8.48 -7.72 -7.89
N TYR A 35 -8.13 -9.00 -7.75
CA TYR A 35 -8.63 -9.84 -6.66
C TYR A 35 -7.84 -9.61 -5.36
N ASP A 36 -6.51 -9.63 -5.43
CA ASP A 36 -5.63 -9.54 -4.26
C ASP A 36 -4.47 -8.57 -4.52
N PHE A 37 -4.15 -7.74 -3.52
CA PHE A 37 -3.12 -6.72 -3.62
C PHE A 37 -2.28 -6.68 -2.34
N LYS A 38 -0.98 -6.88 -2.51
CA LYS A 38 -0.01 -6.90 -1.41
C LYS A 38 0.96 -5.74 -1.54
N LEU A 39 0.94 -4.84 -0.56
CA LEU A 39 1.87 -3.72 -0.48
C LEU A 39 2.85 -3.94 0.66
N ILE A 40 4.15 -3.93 0.37
CA ILE A 40 5.21 -4.03 1.37
C ILE A 40 5.98 -2.72 1.38
N ILE A 41 5.88 -1.97 2.47
CA ILE A 41 6.64 -0.72 2.65
C ILE A 41 7.80 -1.05 3.57
N THR A 42 9.03 -0.86 3.07
CA THR A 42 10.24 -1.07 3.85
C THR A 42 10.96 0.25 4.03
N ARG A 43 11.33 0.59 5.27
CA ARG A 43 12.25 1.71 5.52
C ARG A 43 13.67 1.15 5.61
N GLU A 44 14.49 1.51 4.64
CA GLU A 44 15.92 1.22 4.64
C GLU A 44 16.69 2.50 4.96
N ARG A 45 17.86 2.37 5.60
CA ARG A 45 18.74 3.51 5.83
C ARG A 45 19.24 3.95 4.46
N HIS A 46 18.97 5.21 4.10
CA HIS A 46 19.55 5.80 2.91
C HIS A 46 21.03 6.03 3.20
N ILE A 47 21.89 5.13 2.72
CA ILE A 47 23.34 5.25 2.84
C ILE A 47 23.77 6.05 1.62
N TYR A 48 24.02 7.34 1.81
CA TYR A 48 24.64 8.23 0.82
C TYR A 48 25.75 9.00 1.52
#